data_AF-A0A973LL51-F1
#
_entry.id   AF-A0A973LL51-F1
#
_cell.length_a   1.000
_cell.length_b   1.000
_cell.length_c   1.000
_cell.angle_alpha   90.00
_cell.angle_beta   90.00
_cell.angle_gamma   90.00
#
_symmetry.space_group_name_H-M   'P 1'
#
loop_
_entity.id
_entity.type
_entity.pdbx_description
1 polymer ?
#
loop_
_entity_poly.entity_id
_entity_poly.type
_entity_poly.pdbx_seq_one_letter_code
_entity_poly.pdbx_strand_id
1 'polypeptide(L)'
;RLAEAHALAGLGELAVTTGEPGDAIGRLRKAVTLFRQMRAPLFEAHTLMILSEVLRALGDASAADRALTRVHELAEEVDERAAQRLRDDMASAAGLVEGIG
;
A
#
# COMPACT_ATOMS: atom_id res chain seq x y z
N ARG A 1 4.52 15.36 4.28
CA ARG A 1 3.65 14.17 4.26
C ARG A 1 4.38 12.93 3.73
N LEU A 2 5.00 12.93 2.54
CA LEU A 2 5.73 11.75 2.05
C LEU A 2 6.92 11.34 2.92
N ALA A 3 7.83 12.29 3.22
CA ALA A 3 8.97 12.02 4.12
C ALA A 3 8.52 11.57 5.52
N GLU A 4 7.46 12.17 6.05
CA GLU A 4 6.85 11.77 7.33
C GLU A 4 6.31 10.33 7.29
N ALA A 5 5.60 9.95 6.22
CA ALA A 5 5.07 8.60 6.05
C ALA A 5 6.21 7.56 5.98
N HIS A 6 7.27 7.83 5.23
CA HIS A 6 8.45 6.97 5.18
C HIS A 6 9.16 6.87 6.53
N ALA A 7 9.34 7.99 7.25
CA ALA A 7 9.97 7.98 8.57
C ALA A 7 9.16 7.13 9.57
N LEU A 8 7.83 7.28 9.56
CA LEU A 8 6.93 6.49 10.40
C LEU A 8 6.96 4.99 10.04
N ALA A 9 7.00 4.65 8.76
CA ALA A 9 7.10 3.27 8.30
C ALA A 9 8.44 2.63 8.74
N GLY A 10 9.56 3.32 8.51
CA GLY A 10 10.88 2.82 8.91
C GLY A 10 11.05 2.68 10.42
N LEU A 11 10.47 3.60 11.22
CA LEU A 11 10.45 3.45 12.68
C LEU A 11 9.59 2.27 13.14
N GLY A 12 8.51 1.96 12.41
CA GLY A 12 7.69 0.77 12.66
C GLY A 12 8.42 -0.52 12.34
N GLU A 13 9.14 -0.56 11.22
CA GLU A 13 9.97 -1.69 10.79
C GLU A 13 11.12 -1.95 11.78
N LEU A 14 11.82 -0.90 12.19
CA LEU A 14 12.90 -1.00 13.19
C LEU A 14 12.38 -1.61 14.49
N ALA A 15 11.22 -1.18 14.96
CA ALA A 15 10.61 -1.70 16.18
C ALA A 15 10.30 -3.21 16.12
N VAL A 16 10.02 -3.76 14.93
CA VAL A 16 9.90 -5.21 14.72
C VAL A 16 11.24 -5.89 14.93
N THR A 17 12.29 -5.35 14.29
CA THR A 17 13.63 -5.94 14.33
C THR A 17 14.30 -5.84 15.71
N THR A 18 13.96 -4.82 16.51
CA THR A 18 14.53 -4.61 17.85
C THR A 18 13.69 -5.23 18.96
N GLY A 19 12.52 -5.80 18.66
CA GLY A 19 11.67 -6.46 19.66
C GLY A 19 10.96 -5.49 20.61
N GLU A 20 10.76 -4.23 20.19
CA GLU A 20 10.10 -3.18 20.98
C GLU A 20 8.79 -2.71 20.31
N PRO A 21 7.74 -3.55 20.29
CA PRO A 21 6.56 -3.31 19.45
C PRO A 21 5.60 -2.24 19.98
N GLY A 22 5.79 -1.73 21.20
CA GLY A 22 4.81 -0.91 21.94
C GLY A 22 4.29 0.31 21.17
N ASP A 23 5.15 0.98 20.40
CA ASP A 23 4.79 2.17 19.61
C ASP A 23 4.65 1.90 18.10
N ALA A 24 5.03 0.72 17.61
CA ALA A 24 5.13 0.40 16.19
C ALA A 24 3.78 0.51 15.48
N ILE A 25 2.72 -0.04 16.10
CA ILE A 25 1.36 -0.05 15.56
C ILE A 25 0.86 1.37 15.27
N GLY A 26 1.08 2.31 16.21
CA GLY A 26 0.62 3.68 16.07
C GLY A 26 1.32 4.39 14.91
N ARG A 27 2.64 4.22 14.79
CA ARG A 27 3.44 4.80 13.71
C ARG A 27 3.03 4.23 12.34
N LEU A 28 2.91 2.91 12.24
CA LEU A 28 2.51 2.22 11.01
C LEU A 28 1.09 2.62 10.57
N ARG A 29 0.12 2.69 11.48
CA ARG A 29 -1.25 3.16 11.16
C ARG A 29 -1.27 4.58 10.61
N LYS A 30 -0.45 5.47 11.19
CA LYS A 30 -0.32 6.84 10.69
C LYS A 30 0.34 6.87 9.31
N ALA A 31 1.39 6.09 9.07
CA ALA A 31 2.02 5.94 7.76
C ALA A 31 1.03 5.43 6.69
N VAL A 32 0.28 4.36 6.98
CA VAL A 32 -0.79 3.83 6.11
C VAL A 32 -1.79 4.93 5.74
N THR A 33 -2.23 5.71 6.73
CA THR A 33 -3.20 6.80 6.51
C THR A 33 -2.63 7.88 5.57
N LEU A 34 -1.36 8.25 5.76
CA LEU A 34 -0.69 9.22 4.89
C LEU A 34 -0.51 8.68 3.46
N PHE A 35 -0.07 7.43 3.28
CA PHE A 35 0.07 6.81 1.96
C PHE A 35 -1.27 6.71 1.22
N ARG A 36 -2.35 6.39 1.93
CA ARG A 36 -3.71 6.40 1.37
C ARG A 36 -4.13 7.78 0.89
N GLN A 37 -3.92 8.81 1.70
CA GLN A 37 -4.23 10.21 1.34
C GLN A 37 -3.43 10.68 0.12
N MET A 38 -2.21 10.18 -0.03
CA MET A 38 -1.35 10.47 -1.19
C MET A 38 -1.66 9.60 -2.42
N ARG A 39 -2.63 8.68 -2.33
CA ARG A 39 -2.95 7.68 -3.36
C ARG A 39 -1.71 6.89 -3.81
N ALA A 40 -0.93 6.45 -2.83
CA ALA A 40 0.30 5.69 -3.04
C ALA A 40 0.10 4.22 -2.60
N PRO A 41 -0.62 3.40 -3.40
CA PRO A 41 -1.07 2.07 -2.99
C PRO A 41 0.08 1.09 -2.69
N LEU A 42 1.20 1.19 -3.41
CA LEU A 42 2.35 0.32 -3.17
C LEU A 42 2.98 0.56 -1.79
N PHE A 43 3.11 1.82 -1.39
CA PHE A 43 3.64 2.15 -0.06
C PHE A 43 2.62 1.87 1.05
N GLU A 44 1.32 2.05 0.79
CA GLU A 44 0.26 1.65 1.71
C GLU A 44 0.29 0.14 1.96
N ALA A 45 0.36 -0.67 0.89
CA ALA A 45 0.42 -2.12 0.96
C ALA A 45 1.67 -2.61 1.70
N HIS A 46 2.85 -2.08 1.38
CA HIS A 46 4.08 -2.45 2.09
C HIS A 46 3.98 -2.15 3.59
N THR A 47 3.49 -0.96 3.96
CA THR A 47 3.33 -0.60 5.37
C THR A 47 2.30 -1.49 6.09
N LEU A 48 1.24 -1.92 5.41
CA LEU A 48 0.26 -2.87 5.92
C LEU A 48 0.84 -4.27 6.14
N MET A 49 1.78 -4.73 5.30
CA MET A 49 2.48 -6.00 5.53
C MET A 49 3.27 -5.96 6.84
N ILE A 50 4.08 -4.91 7.05
CA ILE A 50 4.83 -4.71 8.30
C ILE A 50 3.88 -4.65 9.51
N LEU A 51 2.77 -3.91 9.38
CA LEU A 51 1.76 -3.84 10.44
C LEU A 51 1.16 -5.22 10.75
N SER A 52 0.93 -6.06 9.74
CA SER A 52 0.40 -7.41 9.94
C SER A 52 1.37 -8.30 10.73
N GLU A 53 2.68 -8.17 10.48
CA GLU A 53 3.72 -8.91 11.20
C GLU A 53 3.77 -8.50 12.67
N VAL A 54 3.73 -7.20 12.94
CA VAL A 54 3.68 -6.65 14.31
C VAL A 54 2.44 -7.14 15.05
N LEU A 55 1.27 -7.10 14.40
CA LEU A 55 0.02 -7.56 14.99
C LEU A 55 0.05 -9.06 15.30
N ARG A 56 0.62 -9.89 14.40
CA ARG A 56 0.83 -11.32 14.67
C ARG A 56 1.78 -11.57 15.84
N ALA A 57 2.89 -10.84 15.90
CA ALA A 57 3.86 -10.96 16.99
C ALA A 57 3.24 -10.61 18.37
N LEU A 58 2.26 -9.71 18.38
CA LEU A 58 1.50 -9.31 19.57
C LEU A 58 0.24 -10.15 19.82
N GLY A 59 -0.02 -11.19 19.02
CA GLY A 59 -1.14 -12.10 19.19
C GLY A 59 -2.49 -11.61 18.62
N ASP A 60 -2.54 -10.46 17.93
CA ASP A 60 -3.75 -9.96 17.26
C ASP A 60 -3.82 -10.46 15.80
N ALA A 61 -4.01 -11.76 15.66
CA ALA A 61 -4.12 -12.42 14.35
C ALA A 61 -5.29 -11.86 13.52
N SER A 62 -6.40 -11.50 14.17
CA SER A 62 -7.59 -10.95 13.50
C SER A 62 -7.29 -9.59 12.84
N ALA A 63 -6.57 -8.70 13.53
CA ALA A 63 -6.17 -7.43 12.93
C ALA A 63 -5.11 -7.61 11.85
N ALA A 64 -4.21 -8.57 12.00
CA ALA A 64 -3.22 -8.89 10.97
C ALA A 64 -3.89 -9.38 9.67
N ASP A 65 -4.87 -10.28 9.78
CA ASP A 65 -5.61 -10.79 8.62
C ASP A 65 -6.34 -9.66 7.89
N ARG A 66 -6.96 -8.72 8.62
CA ARG A 66 -7.57 -7.52 8.01
C ARG A 66 -6.55 -6.66 7.26
N ALA A 67 -5.34 -6.50 7.80
CA ALA A 67 -4.28 -5.76 7.12
C ALA A 67 -3.88 -6.44 5.81
N LEU A 68 -3.75 -7.77 5.82
CA LEU A 68 -3.43 -8.57 4.63
C LEU A 68 -4.56 -8.56 3.59
N THR A 69 -5.83 -8.61 4.01
CA THR A 69 -6.97 -8.42 3.10
C THR A 69 -6.85 -7.10 2.35
N ARG A 70 -6.52 -6.01 3.05
CA ARG A 70 -6.33 -4.71 2.39
C ARG A 70 -5.12 -4.68 1.45
N VAL A 71 -4.05 -5.42 1.74
CA VAL A 71 -2.92 -5.58 0.81
C VAL A 71 -3.38 -6.23 -0.51
N HIS A 72 -4.20 -7.28 -0.44
CA HIS A 72 -4.74 -7.93 -1.63
C HIS A 72 -5.65 -7.00 -2.44
N GLU A 73 -6.57 -6.27 -1.79
CA GLU A 73 -7.42 -5.28 -2.46
C GLU A 73 -6.58 -4.20 -3.17
N LEU A 74 -5.50 -3.73 -2.55
CA LEU A 74 -4.62 -2.73 -3.15
C LEU A 74 -3.86 -3.28 -4.37
N ALA A 75 -3.49 -4.56 -4.35
CA ALA A 75 -2.85 -5.22 -5.50
C ALA A 75 -3.82 -5.29 -6.70
N GLU A 76 -5.05 -5.75 -6.45
CA GLU A 76 -6.10 -5.80 -7.48
C GLU A 76 -6.41 -4.40 -8.05
N GLU A 77 -6.49 -3.39 -7.19
CA GLU A 77 -6.68 -2.00 -7.62
C GLU A 77 -5.54 -1.49 -8.52
N VAL A 78 -4.29 -1.91 -8.28
CA VAL A 78 -3.13 -1.52 -9.11
C VAL A 78 -3.16 -2.24 -10.45
N ASP A 79 -3.46 -3.53 -10.44
CA ASP A 79 -3.56 -4.35 -11.66
C ASP A 79 -4.67 -3.85 -12.58
N GLU A 80 -5.84 -3.55 -12.03
CA GLU A 80 -6.97 -3.01 -12.80
C GLU A 80 -6.62 -1.64 -13.42
N ARG A 81 -5.97 -0.75 -12.66
CA ARG A 81 -5.52 0.55 -13.19
C ARG A 81 -4.49 0.39 -14.30
N ALA A 82 -3.59 -0.58 -14.19
CA ALA A 82 -2.61 -0.87 -15.23
C ALA A 82 -3.29 -1.42 -16.50
N ALA A 83 -4.23 -2.35 -16.33
CA ALA A 83 -5.02 -2.90 -17.44
C ALA A 83 -5.88 -1.84 -18.14
N GLN A 84 -6.51 -0.94 -17.40
CA GLN A 84 -7.29 0.16 -17.95
C GLN A 84 -6.43 1.11 -18.78
N ARG A 85 -5.25 1.52 -18.29
CA ARG A 85 -4.33 2.38 -19.05
C ARG A 85 -3.93 1.76 -20.37
N LEU A 86 -3.59 0.47 -20.37
CA LEU A 86 -3.23 -0.23 -21.61
C LEU A 86 -4.40 -0.22 -22.62
N ARG A 87 -5.64 -0.42 -22.16
CA ARG A 87 -6.84 -0.35 -23.02
C ARG A 87 -7.03 1.05 -23.60
N ASP A 88 -6.84 2.09 -22.79
CA ASP A 88 -6.97 3.49 -23.21
C ASP A 88 -5.90 3.85 -24.27
N ASP A 89 -4.65 3.42 -24.06
CA ASP A 89 -3.55 3.64 -25.00
C ASP A 89 -3.80 2.94 -26.35
N MET A 90 -4.32 1.71 -26.33
CA MET A 90 -4.69 0.98 -27.55
C MET A 90 -5.84 1.65 -28.31
N ALA A 91 -6.87 2.12 -27.60
CA ALA A 91 -8.00 2.83 -28.22
C ALA A 91 -7.56 4.16 -28.82
N SER A 92 -6.69 4.91 -28.13
CA SER A 92 -6.11 6.14 -28.64
C SER A 92 -5.30 5.90 -29.91
N ALA A 93 -4.46 4.86 -29.93
CA ALA A 93 -3.69 4.49 -31.11
C ALA A 93 -4.57 4.10 -32.31
N ALA A 94 -5.65 3.33 -32.08
CA ALA A 94 -6.59 2.94 -33.14
C ALA A 94 -7.35 4.14 -33.72
N GLY A 95 -7.82 5.07 -32.88
CA GLY A 95 -8.50 6.29 -33.34
C GLY A 95 -7.62 7.24 -34.14
N LEU A 96 -6.30 7.25 -33.88
CA LEU A 96 -5.35 8.00 -34.71
C LEU A 96 -5.18 7.40 -36.10
N VAL A 97 -5.38 6.09 -36.29
CA VAL A 97 -5.28 5.44 -37.61
C VAL A 97 -6.52 5.73 -38.46
N GLU A 98 -7.71 5.79 -37.85
CA GLU A 98 -8.96 6.08 -38.58
C GLU A 98 -9.13 7.55 -38.99
N GLY A 99 -8.40 8.48 -38.36
CA GLY A 99 -8.44 9.91 -38.67
C GLY A 99 -7.58 10.37 -39.87
N ILE A 100 -6.85 9.46 -40.52
CA ILE A 100 -5.93 9.77 -41.65
C ILE A 100 -6.48 9.27 -43.00
N GLY A 101 -7.76 8.88 -43.05
CA GLY A 101 -8.46 8.40 -44.25
C GLY A 101 -9.22 9.49 -44.99
#